data_AF-A0A5J4P6T6-F1
#
_entry.id   AF-A0A5J4P6T6-F1
#
_cell.length_a   1.000
_cell.length_b   1.000
_cell.length_c   1.000
_cell.angle_alpha   90.00
_cell.angle_beta   90.00
_cell.angle_gamma   90.00
#
_symmetry.space_group_name_H-M   'P 1'
#
loop_
_entity.id
_entity.type
_entity.pdbx_description
1 polymer ?
#
loop_
_entity_poly.entity_id
_entity_poly.type
_entity_poly.pdbx_seq_one_letter_code
_entity_poly.pdbx_strand_id
1 'polypeptide(L)'
;EERIITAAVVTSAEKGDGPVLPTLIEVSQKNGIEVDTIIGDTAYSGKENLKLADERKICIVAKLNPSITQGFRKQEDSFDYNKDAVMFVCPAGHMAIRKARQGKKDEGTNQKDTYYFDVEKCKTCVLKEGVVM
;
A
#
# COMPACT_ATOMS: atom_id res chain seq x y z
N GLU A 1 7.08 -9.25 -31.73
CA GLU A 1 7.17 -8.02 -30.91
C GLU A 1 8.54 -8.06 -30.24
N GLU A 2 9.42 -7.12 -30.55
CA GLU A 2 10.76 -7.02 -29.96
C GLU A 2 10.71 -6.09 -28.74
N ARG A 3 11.35 -6.47 -27.64
CA ARG A 3 11.39 -5.71 -26.38
C ARG A 3 12.84 -5.56 -25.93
N ILE A 4 13.19 -4.38 -25.44
CA ILE A 4 14.56 -4.05 -24.99
C ILE A 4 14.53 -3.80 -23.48
N ILE A 5 15.55 -4.30 -22.78
CA ILE A 5 15.77 -3.98 -21.37
C ILE A 5 16.71 -2.78 -21.30
N THR A 6 16.27 -1.74 -20.62
CA THR A 6 16.92 -0.42 -20.66
C THR A 6 17.43 0.00 -19.29
N ALA A 7 16.92 -0.61 -18.22
CA ALA A 7 17.38 -0.45 -16.86
C ALA A 7 17.07 -1.72 -16.05
N ALA A 8 17.91 -2.03 -15.07
CA ALA A 8 17.65 -3.07 -14.06
C ALA A 8 18.27 -2.63 -12.73
N VAL A 9 17.55 -2.87 -11.63
CA VAL A 9 17.99 -2.55 -10.27
C VAL A 9 17.79 -3.77 -9.40
N VAL A 10 18.79 -4.11 -8.59
CA VAL A 10 18.74 -5.22 -7.62
C VAL A 10 18.60 -4.63 -6.23
N THR A 11 17.58 -5.06 -5.50
CA THR A 11 17.28 -4.63 -4.13
C THR A 11 17.41 -5.80 -3.15
N SER A 12 17.64 -5.49 -1.87
CA SER A 12 17.54 -6.49 -0.80
C SER A 12 16.06 -6.80 -0.52
N ALA A 13 15.77 -8.05 -0.18
CA ALA A 13 14.39 -8.55 0.01
C ALA A 13 13.59 -7.84 1.12
N GLU A 14 14.27 -7.12 2.01
CA GLU A 14 13.67 -6.35 3.10
C GLU A 14 12.97 -5.06 2.64
N LYS A 15 13.36 -4.53 1.47
CA LYS A 15 12.84 -3.27 0.92
C LYS A 15 11.76 -3.58 -0.11
N GLY A 16 10.61 -2.93 0.02
CA GLY A 16 9.55 -3.04 -1.00
C GLY A 16 9.97 -2.42 -2.33
N ASP A 17 9.33 -2.85 -3.41
CA ASP A 17 9.69 -2.43 -4.78
C ASP A 17 9.21 -1.01 -5.13
N GLY A 18 8.19 -0.51 -4.44
CA GLY A 18 7.58 0.80 -4.73
C GLY A 18 8.58 1.96 -4.82
N PRO A 19 9.47 2.17 -3.82
CA PRO A 19 10.48 3.24 -3.83
C PRO A 19 11.54 3.15 -4.94
N VAL A 20 11.60 2.07 -5.71
CA VAL A 20 12.63 1.85 -6.74
C VAL A 20 12.29 2.58 -8.06
N LEU A 21 11.00 2.93 -8.25
CA LEU A 21 10.51 3.53 -9.49
C LEU A 21 11.26 4.79 -9.95
N PRO A 22 11.55 5.78 -9.09
CA PRO A 22 12.24 7.00 -9.52
C PRO A 22 13.61 6.71 -10.13
N THR A 23 14.36 5.78 -9.51
CA THR A 23 15.68 5.36 -9.99
C THR A 23 15.60 4.68 -11.36
N LEU A 24 14.58 3.85 -11.59
CA LEU A 24 14.37 3.19 -12.89
C LEU A 24 14.05 4.19 -14.01
N ILE A 25 13.23 5.20 -13.72
CA ILE A 25 12.91 6.27 -14.68
C ILE A 25 14.18 7.05 -15.03
N GLU A 26 14.98 7.43 -14.02
CA GLU A 26 16.22 8.18 -14.24
C GLU A 26 17.25 7.41 -15.07
N VAL A 27 17.43 6.12 -14.80
CA VAL A 27 18.36 5.28 -15.59
C VAL A 27 17.85 5.13 -17.02
N SER A 28 16.54 4.93 -17.22
CA SER A 28 15.94 4.83 -18.55
C SER A 28 16.12 6.11 -19.36
N GLN A 29 15.91 7.27 -18.73
CA GLN A 29 16.12 8.58 -19.35
C GLN A 29 17.59 8.85 -19.67
N LYS A 30 18.52 8.47 -18.78
CA LYS A 30 19.97 8.55 -19.06
C LYS A 30 20.39 7.69 -20.25
N ASN A 31 19.71 6.58 -20.46
CA ASN A 31 19.92 5.69 -21.60
C ASN A 31 19.20 6.16 -22.88
N GLY A 32 18.66 7.39 -22.88
CA GLY A 32 18.07 8.03 -24.05
C GLY A 32 16.62 7.63 -24.32
N ILE A 33 15.92 7.06 -23.34
CA ILE A 33 14.53 6.63 -23.50
C ILE A 33 13.60 7.55 -22.73
N GLU A 34 12.69 8.19 -23.47
CA GLU A 34 11.56 8.90 -22.90
C GLU A 34 10.51 7.91 -22.41
N VAL A 35 10.08 8.09 -21.16
CA VAL A 35 9.10 7.23 -20.50
C VAL A 35 7.78 7.98 -20.45
N ASP A 36 6.83 7.57 -21.29
CA ASP A 36 5.47 8.13 -21.30
C ASP A 36 4.52 7.35 -20.38
N THR A 37 4.60 6.02 -20.41
CA THR A 37 3.69 5.14 -19.67
C THR A 37 4.46 4.05 -18.92
N ILE A 38 4.09 3.84 -17.66
CA ILE A 38 4.63 2.81 -16.77
C ILE A 38 3.54 1.81 -16.44
N ILE A 39 3.79 0.53 -16.73
CA ILE A 39 2.90 -0.57 -16.35
C ILE A 39 3.57 -1.32 -15.19
N GLY A 40 2.98 -1.25 -14.01
CA GLY A 40 3.54 -1.78 -12.78
C GLY A 40 2.56 -2.63 -12.00
N ASP A 41 3.08 -3.40 -11.05
CA ASP A 41 2.26 -4.09 -10.06
C ASP A 41 1.75 -3.12 -8.98
N THR A 42 1.00 -3.65 -8.01
CA THR A 42 0.38 -2.86 -6.95
C THR A 42 1.39 -2.09 -6.08
N ALA A 43 2.65 -2.55 -5.97
CA ALA A 43 3.67 -1.87 -5.19
C ALA A 43 3.99 -0.47 -5.74
N TYR A 44 3.82 -0.25 -7.05
CA TYR A 44 4.11 1.02 -7.70
C TYR A 44 2.99 2.06 -7.59
N SER A 45 1.82 1.71 -7.07
CA SER A 45 0.71 2.65 -6.85
C SER A 45 0.89 3.55 -5.60
N GLY A 46 2.11 3.65 -5.08
CA GLY A 46 2.44 4.45 -3.90
C GLY A 46 2.22 5.94 -4.12
N LYS A 47 1.84 6.66 -3.06
CA LYS A 47 1.56 8.11 -3.12
C LYS A 47 2.72 8.92 -3.70
N GLU A 48 3.95 8.57 -3.35
CA GLU A 48 5.16 9.25 -3.84
C GLU A 48 5.35 9.05 -5.34
N ASN A 49 5.13 7.82 -5.83
CA ASN A 49 5.22 7.51 -7.26
C ASN A 49 4.15 8.22 -8.08
N LEU A 50 2.91 8.31 -7.56
CA LEU A 50 1.83 9.03 -8.23
C LEU A 50 2.10 10.53 -8.32
N LYS A 51 2.68 11.14 -7.27
CA LYS A 51 3.12 12.54 -7.31
C LYS A 51 4.22 12.76 -8.33
N LEU A 52 5.25 11.90 -8.33
CA LEU A 52 6.34 11.97 -9.28
C LEU A 52 5.83 11.87 -10.73
N ALA A 53 4.87 10.96 -10.96
CA ALA A 53 4.26 10.77 -12.26
C ALA A 53 3.47 12.00 -12.72
N ASP A 54 2.70 12.62 -11.82
CA ASP A 54 1.98 13.87 -12.09
C ASP A 54 2.94 15.02 -12.43
N GLU A 55 4.01 15.19 -11.64
CA GLU A 55 5.05 16.20 -11.87
C GLU A 55 5.76 16.02 -13.22
N ARG A 56 6.06 14.78 -13.60
CA ARG A 56 6.77 14.44 -14.84
C ARG A 56 5.84 14.16 -16.03
N LYS A 57 4.52 14.27 -15.84
CA LYS A 57 3.48 13.94 -16.84
C LYS A 57 3.58 12.52 -17.40
N ILE A 58 3.89 11.55 -16.55
CA ILE A 58 4.01 10.14 -16.89
C ILE A 58 2.71 9.43 -16.48
N CYS A 59 2.17 8.57 -17.34
CA CYS A 59 1.01 7.74 -17.01
C CYS A 59 1.45 6.50 -16.22
N ILE A 60 0.96 6.30 -14.99
CA ILE A 60 1.15 5.05 -14.25
C ILE A 60 -0.12 4.21 -14.32
N VAL A 61 0.01 3.01 -14.89
CA VAL A 61 -1.00 1.96 -14.88
C VAL A 61 -0.59 0.89 -13.88
N ALA A 62 -1.09 1.01 -12.66
CA ALA A 62 -0.87 0.05 -11.58
C ALA A 62 -2.19 -0.19 -10.82
N LYS A 63 -2.37 -1.41 -10.30
CA LYS A 63 -3.50 -1.67 -9.40
C LYS A 63 -3.32 -0.82 -8.14
N LEU A 64 -4.34 -0.08 -7.74
CA LEU A 64 -4.29 0.70 -6.51
C LEU A 64 -4.17 -0.25 -5.31
N ASN A 65 -3.13 -0.03 -4.50
CA ASN A 65 -3.02 -0.61 -3.18
C ASN A 65 -4.12 0.03 -2.32
N PRO A 66 -5.12 -0.73 -1.86
CA PRO A 66 -6.09 -0.22 -0.90
C PRO A 66 -5.32 -0.01 0.40
N SER A 67 -4.93 1.23 0.63
CA SER A 67 -4.02 1.67 1.68
C SER A 67 -4.09 0.81 2.95
N ILE A 68 -3.01 0.10 3.24
CA ILE A 68 -2.64 -0.30 4.60
C ILE A 68 -1.84 0.87 5.18
N THR A 69 -2.49 2.02 5.37
CA THR A 69 -1.86 3.12 6.09
C THR A 69 -2.50 3.18 7.46
N GLN A 70 -1.68 3.21 8.52
CA GLN A 70 -2.09 3.34 9.93
C GLN A 70 -2.75 4.72 10.24
N GLY A 71 -3.47 5.30 9.26
CA GLY A 71 -4.16 6.58 9.38
C GLY A 71 -3.29 7.66 10.01
N PHE A 72 -3.91 8.47 10.87
CA PHE A 72 -3.26 9.45 11.73
C PHE A 72 -3.18 8.96 13.19
N ARG A 73 -3.21 7.65 13.43
CA ARG A 73 -3.25 7.10 14.80
C ARG A 73 -1.88 7.23 15.46
N LYS A 74 -1.87 7.51 16.76
CA LYS A 74 -0.64 7.51 17.57
C LYS A 74 -0.06 6.09 17.58
N GLN A 75 1.26 5.98 17.56
CA GLN A 75 1.98 4.71 17.44
C GLN A 75 1.60 3.69 18.54
N GLU A 76 1.27 4.20 19.73
CA GLU A 76 0.89 3.42 20.92
C GLU A 76 -0.53 2.79 20.82
N ASP A 77 -1.42 3.38 20.03
CA ASP A 77 -2.79 2.87 19.77
C ASP A 77 -2.90 2.22 18.39
N SER A 78 -1.74 1.99 17.75
CA SER A 78 -1.71 1.51 16.38
C SER A 78 -1.96 0.01 16.32
N PHE A 79 -2.81 -0.39 15.37
CA PHE A 79 -3.02 -1.80 15.09
C PHE A 79 -1.87 -2.28 14.20
N ASP A 80 -1.26 -3.40 14.59
CA ASP A 80 -0.17 -4.00 13.85
C ASP A 80 -0.70 -4.83 12.69
N TYR A 81 -0.17 -4.59 11.50
CA TYR A 81 -0.55 -5.37 10.33
C TYR A 81 0.33 -6.62 10.21
N ASN A 82 -0.25 -7.79 10.48
CA ASN A 82 0.42 -9.06 10.25
C ASN A 82 0.37 -9.39 8.74
N LYS A 83 1.52 -9.34 8.08
CA LYS A 83 1.66 -9.59 6.64
C LYS A 83 1.41 -11.05 6.26
N ASP A 84 1.79 -12.00 7.11
CA ASP A 84 1.62 -13.43 6.84
C ASP A 84 0.14 -13.85 6.94
N ALA A 85 -0.58 -13.27 7.90
CA ALA A 85 -2.01 -13.50 8.07
C ALA A 85 -2.88 -12.57 7.20
N VAL A 86 -2.30 -11.51 6.64
CA VAL A 86 -3.02 -10.45 5.90
C VAL A 86 -4.09 -9.77 6.79
N MET A 87 -3.91 -9.78 8.12
CA MET A 87 -4.87 -9.31 9.12
C MET A 87 -4.23 -8.33 10.10
N PHE A 88 -5.06 -7.45 10.68
CA PHE A 88 -4.61 -6.60 11.78
C PHE A 88 -4.66 -7.31 13.14
N VAL A 89 -3.72 -6.95 14.00
CA VAL A 89 -3.63 -7.34 15.40
C VAL A 89 -3.83 -6.08 16.25
N CYS A 90 -4.73 -6.14 17.24
CA CYS A 90 -4.97 -5.02 18.14
C CYS A 90 -3.86 -4.93 19.20
N PRO A 91 -3.76 -3.79 19.92
CA PRO A 91 -2.79 -3.63 21.01
C PRO A 91 -2.91 -4.68 22.13
N ALA A 92 -4.09 -5.30 22.30
CA ALA A 92 -4.30 -6.40 23.24
C ALA A 92 -3.80 -7.78 22.72
N GLY A 93 -3.26 -7.83 21.49
CA GLY A 93 -2.77 -9.04 20.85
C GLY A 93 -3.85 -9.88 20.14
N HIS A 94 -5.10 -9.42 20.04
CA HIS A 94 -6.15 -10.13 19.31
C HIS A 94 -6.08 -9.84 17.81
N MET A 95 -6.17 -10.88 16.98
CA MET A 95 -6.22 -10.75 15.52
C MET A 95 -7.65 -10.51 15.02
N ALA A 96 -7.80 -9.76 13.92
CA ALA A 96 -9.07 -9.59 13.23
C ALA A 96 -9.63 -10.96 12.78
N ILE A 97 -10.94 -11.14 12.94
CA ILE A 97 -11.66 -12.37 12.55
C ILE A 97 -12.09 -12.34 11.08
N ARG A 98 -12.21 -11.16 10.49
CA ARG A 98 -12.70 -11.00 9.12
C ARG A 98 -12.13 -9.75 8.47
N LYS A 99 -11.78 -9.87 7.19
CA LYS A 99 -11.50 -8.75 6.28
C LYS A 99 -12.62 -8.64 5.25
N ALA A 100 -13.16 -7.44 5.03
CA ALA A 100 -14.10 -7.18 3.96
C ALA A 100 -13.68 -5.94 3.18
N ARG A 101 -13.70 -6.02 1.85
CA ARG A 101 -13.51 -4.85 1.00
C ARG A 101 -14.84 -4.13 0.83
N GLN A 102 -14.88 -2.87 1.26
CA GLN A 102 -16.04 -1.98 1.19
C GLN A 102 -15.81 -0.89 0.13
N GLY A 103 -16.92 -0.33 -0.37
CA GLY A 103 -16.95 0.69 -1.42
C GLY A 103 -17.21 0.11 -2.81
N LYS A 104 -17.84 0.90 -3.69
CA LYS A 104 -18.08 0.52 -5.09
C LYS A 104 -16.87 0.84 -5.95
N LYS A 105 -16.71 0.09 -7.03
CA LYS A 105 -15.74 0.42 -8.09
C LYS A 105 -16.26 1.63 -8.87
N ASP A 106 -15.36 2.41 -9.44
CA ASP A 106 -15.63 3.53 -10.36
C ASP A 106 -16.29 4.79 -9.76
N GLU A 107 -16.36 4.92 -8.42
CA GLU A 107 -16.88 6.13 -7.75
C GLU A 107 -15.79 7.19 -7.42
N GLY A 108 -14.62 7.12 -8.06
CA GLY A 108 -13.52 8.08 -7.86
C GLY A 108 -12.89 8.07 -6.46
N THR A 109 -13.31 7.15 -5.58
CA THR A 109 -12.77 6.97 -4.23
C THR A 109 -12.16 5.57 -4.08
N ASN A 110 -11.08 5.47 -3.29
CA ASN A 110 -10.44 4.18 -3.05
C ASN A 110 -11.35 3.26 -2.23
N GLN A 111 -11.50 2.01 -2.69
CA GLN A 111 -12.12 0.96 -1.88
C GLN A 111 -11.32 0.78 -0.58
N LYS A 112 -12.04 0.56 0.52
CA LYS A 112 -11.45 0.44 1.86
C LYS A 112 -11.52 -1.01 2.29
N ASP A 113 -10.41 -1.54 2.80
CA ASP A 113 -10.40 -2.84 3.47
C ASP A 113 -10.77 -2.63 4.95
N THR A 114 -11.92 -3.17 5.36
CA THR A 114 -12.43 -3.09 6.74
C THR A 114 -12.15 -4.41 7.46
N TYR A 115 -11.49 -4.32 8.62
CA TYR A 115 -11.13 -5.46 9.45
C TYR A 115 -12.03 -5.50 10.69
N TYR A 116 -12.66 -6.65 10.93
CA TYR A 116 -13.59 -6.86 12.03
C TYR A 116 -12.90 -7.64 13.13
N PHE A 117 -13.09 -7.20 14.37
CA PHE A 117 -12.62 -7.87 15.57
C PHE A 117 -13.78 -8.53 16.30
N ASP A 118 -13.45 -9.51 17.13
CA ASP A 118 -14.41 -10.22 17.96
C ASP A 118 -14.95 -9.30 19.05
N VAL A 119 -16.24 -8.96 18.95
CA VAL A 119 -16.91 -8.03 19.86
C VAL A 119 -17.01 -8.60 21.28
N GLU A 120 -17.11 -9.92 21.44
CA GLU A 120 -17.18 -10.54 22.77
C GLU A 120 -15.86 -10.39 23.50
N LYS A 121 -14.74 -10.56 22.80
CA LYS A 121 -13.39 -10.30 23.34
C LYS A 121 -13.17 -8.81 23.61
N CYS A 122 -13.68 -7.92 22.76
CA CYS A 122 -13.60 -6.48 23.00
C CYS A 122 -14.42 -6.02 24.22
N LYS A 123 -15.57 -6.65 24.50
CA LYS A 123 -16.44 -6.29 25.64
C LYS A 123 -15.78 -6.50 27.00
N THR A 124 -14.92 -7.51 27.12
CA THR A 124 -14.20 -7.90 28.34
C THR A 124 -12.75 -7.39 28.37
N CYS A 125 -12.30 -6.72 27.31
CA CYS A 125 -10.94 -6.23 27.19
C CYS A 125 -10.69 -5.04 28.14
N VAL A 126 -9.55 -5.08 28.82
CA VAL A 126 -9.09 -4.00 29.71
C VAL A 126 -8.84 -2.68 28.97
N LEU A 127 -8.62 -2.73 27.66
CA LEU A 127 -8.37 -1.54 26.81
C LEU A 127 -9.67 -0.89 26.30
N LYS A 128 -10.85 -1.35 26.73
CA LYS A 128 -12.15 -0.92 26.20
C LYS A 128 -12.44 0.58 26.33
N GLU A 129 -11.92 1.26 27.37
CA GLU A 129 -12.17 2.70 27.58
C GLU A 129 -11.29 3.61 26.69
N GLY A 130 -10.26 3.06 26.01
CA GLY A 130 -9.35 3.83 25.15
C GLY A 130 -9.51 3.60 23.65
N VAL A 131 -10.23 2.54 23.23
CA VAL A 131 -10.30 2.15 21.81
C VAL A 131 -11.50 2.81 21.14
N VAL A 132 -11.27 3.93 20.45
CA VAL A 132 -12.22 4.47 19.47
C VAL A 132 -12.19 3.57 18.23
N MET A 133 -13.25 2.77 18.06
CA MET A 133 -13.46 1.92 16.88
C MET A 133 -13.52 2.72 15.58
#